data_AF-A0A1Z4QP37-F1
#
_entry.id   AF-A0A1Z4QP37-F1
#
_cell.length_a   1.000
_cell.length_b   1.000
_cell.length_c   1.000
_cell.angle_alpha   90.00
_cell.angle_beta   90.00
_cell.angle_gamma   90.00
#
_symmetry.space_group_name_H-M   'P 1'
#
loop_
_entity.id
_entity.type
_entity.pdbx_description
1 polymer ?
#
loop_
_entity_poly.entity_id
_entity_poly.type
_entity_poly.pdbx_seq_one_letter_code
_entity_poly.pdbx_strand_id
1 'polypeptide(L)'
;MNDALQITTGRLELLPCSLEVAQGAAIKNKSQVEQLLGVKVPDDWYASEVLDFLPIYAQMLMEDPSVLGWGVWLMIHIEESTLIGDLGFGGKPDEQGTVEMGYIMSG
;
A
#
# COMPACT_ATOMS: atom_id res chain seq x y z
N MET A 1 15.33 16.91 -5.56
CA MET A 1 15.44 15.66 -4.81
C MET A 1 14.08 15.02 -4.90
N ASN A 2 13.95 13.79 -5.39
CA ASN A 2 12.67 13.10 -5.34
C ASN A 2 12.45 12.75 -3.86
N ASP A 3 11.64 13.52 -3.17
CA ASP A 3 11.15 13.13 -1.85
C ASP A 3 10.21 11.95 -2.10
N ALA A 4 10.75 10.74 -2.01
CA ALA A 4 9.96 9.53 -2.06
C ALA A 4 9.00 9.57 -0.86
N LEU A 5 7.70 9.46 -1.14
CA LEU A 5 6.68 9.42 -0.11
C LEU A 5 6.84 8.11 0.67
N GLN A 6 7.49 8.18 1.84
CA GLN A 6 7.87 7.02 2.65
C GLN A 6 8.00 7.46 4.11
N ILE A 7 7.60 6.59 5.03
CA ILE A 7 7.80 6.80 6.48
C ILE A 7 8.61 5.63 7.01
N THR A 8 9.74 5.93 7.67
CA THR A 8 10.60 4.90 8.27
C THR A 8 10.71 5.11 9.78
N THR A 9 10.62 4.02 10.52
CA THR A 9 10.79 3.98 11.98
C THR A 9 11.89 2.97 12.35
N GLY A 10 12.10 2.72 13.64
CA GLY A 10 13.07 1.70 14.08
C GLY A 10 12.72 0.26 13.68
N ARG A 11 11.48 -0.03 13.26
CA ARG A 11 11.02 -1.39 12.92
C ARG A 11 10.23 -1.50 11.62
N LEU A 12 9.62 -0.40 11.20
CA LEU A 12 8.67 -0.37 10.10
C LEU A 12 9.06 0.62 9.03
N GLU A 13 8.79 0.23 7.80
CA GLU A 13 8.75 1.08 6.63
C GLU A 13 7.32 1.10 6.09
N LEU A 14 6.79 2.30 5.85
CA LEU A 14 5.48 2.51 5.27
C LEU A 14 5.64 3.13 3.89
N LEU A 15 5.03 2.49 2.89
CA LEU A 15 5.08 2.90 1.48
C LEU A 15 3.65 3.12 0.97
N PRO A 16 3.37 4.16 0.18
CA PRO A 16 2.14 4.19 -0.60
C PRO A 16 2.17 3.04 -1.63
N CYS A 17 1.06 2.32 -1.76
CA CYS A 17 0.92 1.26 -2.75
C CYS A 17 0.95 1.88 -4.16
N SER A 18 1.99 1.58 -4.95
CA SER A 18 2.10 2.08 -6.32
C SER A 18 1.05 1.44 -7.23
N LEU A 19 0.84 2.04 -8.41
CA LEU A 19 -0.06 1.49 -9.42
C LEU A 19 0.35 0.07 -9.83
N GLU A 20 1.64 -0.17 -10.05
CA GLU A 20 2.18 -1.46 -10.47
C GLU A 20 1.99 -2.53 -9.40
N VAL A 21 2.18 -2.16 -8.13
CA VAL A 21 1.94 -3.06 -7.00
C VAL A 21 0.46 -3.37 -6.88
N ALA A 22 -0.42 -2.37 -6.95
CA ALA A 22 -1.87 -2.56 -6.90
C ALA A 22 -2.37 -3.47 -8.04
N GLN A 23 -1.90 -3.25 -9.27
CA GLN A 23 -2.24 -4.08 -10.43
C GLN A 23 -1.72 -5.52 -10.29
N GLY A 24 -0.46 -5.69 -9.87
CA GLY A 24 0.13 -7.01 -9.66
C GLY A 24 -0.59 -7.80 -8.56
N ALA A 25 -0.94 -7.13 -7.46
CA ALA A 25 -1.65 -7.74 -6.35
C ALA A 25 -3.12 -8.08 -6.71
N ALA A 26 -3.81 -7.23 -7.47
CA ALA A 26 -5.18 -7.47 -7.93
C ALA A 26 -5.33 -8.76 -8.75
N ILE A 27 -4.29 -9.13 -9.52
CA ILE A 27 -4.25 -10.40 -10.27
C ILE A 27 -3.54 -11.53 -9.50
N LYS A 28 -3.23 -11.33 -8.22
CA LYS A 28 -2.52 -12.24 -7.32
C LYS A 28 -1.16 -12.71 -7.87
N ASN A 29 -0.43 -11.85 -8.59
CA ASN A 29 0.91 -12.13 -9.07
C ASN A 29 1.97 -11.87 -7.99
N LYS A 30 2.08 -12.80 -7.03
CA LYS A 30 2.98 -12.69 -5.87
C LYS A 30 4.44 -12.42 -6.23
N SER A 31 5.00 -13.16 -7.18
CA SER A 31 6.39 -12.98 -7.62
C SER A 31 6.67 -11.56 -8.12
N GLN A 32 5.75 -10.99 -8.90
CA GLN A 32 5.87 -9.61 -9.38
C GLN A 32 5.80 -8.61 -8.22
N VAL A 33 4.87 -8.78 -7.28
CA VAL A 33 4.71 -7.88 -6.14
C VAL A 33 5.94 -7.93 -5.23
N GLU A 34 6.46 -9.11 -4.92
CA GLU A 34 7.70 -9.28 -4.14
C GLU A 34 8.90 -8.65 -4.86
N GLN A 35 8.99 -8.77 -6.19
CA GLN A 35 10.04 -8.12 -6.98
C GLN A 35 9.93 -6.59 -6.93
N LEU A 36 8.71 -6.04 -7.02
CA LEU A 36 8.46 -4.60 -6.98
C LEU A 36 8.77 -4.00 -5.60
N LEU A 37 8.39 -4.71 -4.53
CA LEU A 37 8.58 -4.24 -3.16
C LEU A 37 9.96 -4.58 -2.60
N GLY A 38 10.66 -5.59 -3.13
CA GLY A 38 11.93 -6.08 -2.59
C GLY A 38 11.80 -6.83 -1.26
N VAL A 39 10.60 -7.28 -0.90
CA VAL A 39 10.27 -7.95 0.37
C VAL A 39 9.41 -9.18 0.12
N LYS A 40 9.32 -10.07 1.11
CA LYS A 40 8.38 -11.19 1.08
C LYS A 40 6.95 -10.71 1.28
N VAL A 41 6.00 -11.30 0.56
CA VAL A 41 4.57 -11.03 0.73
C VAL A 41 3.87 -12.31 1.16
N PRO A 42 3.45 -12.42 2.44
CA PRO A 42 2.77 -13.59 2.96
C PRO A 42 1.46 -13.94 2.21
N ASP A 43 1.08 -15.23 2.20
CA ASP A 43 -0.12 -15.68 1.48
C ASP A 43 -1.42 -15.22 2.14
N ASP A 44 -1.41 -15.04 3.46
CA ASP A 44 -2.53 -14.50 4.25
C ASP A 44 -2.81 -13.04 3.92
N TRP A 45 -1.80 -12.25 3.54
CA TRP A 45 -2.03 -10.90 3.03
C TRP A 45 -2.87 -10.91 1.74
N TYR A 46 -2.71 -11.91 0.86
CA TYR A 46 -3.55 -12.10 -0.34
C TYR A 46 -4.99 -12.57 -0.05
N ALA A 47 -5.30 -12.83 1.22
CA ALA A 47 -6.64 -13.13 1.72
C ALA A 47 -7.24 -11.95 2.51
N SER A 48 -6.52 -10.83 2.63
CA SER A 48 -7.01 -9.63 3.32
C SER A 48 -8.03 -8.84 2.49
N GLU A 49 -8.84 -8.02 3.16
CA GLU A 49 -9.91 -7.24 2.53
C GLU A 49 -9.38 -6.16 1.58
N VAL A 50 -8.14 -5.68 1.76
CA VAL A 50 -7.56 -4.64 0.89
C VAL A 50 -7.50 -5.11 -0.57
N LEU A 51 -7.33 -6.42 -0.81
CA LEU A 51 -7.24 -7.01 -2.15
C LEU A 51 -8.51 -6.77 -2.98
N ASP A 52 -9.68 -6.73 -2.34
CA ASP A 52 -10.96 -6.46 -3.03
C ASP A 52 -11.04 -4.99 -3.49
N PHE A 53 -10.31 -4.08 -2.82
CA PHE A 53 -10.26 -2.66 -3.16
C PHE A 53 -9.16 -2.31 -4.16
N LEU A 54 -8.07 -3.09 -4.26
CA LEU A 54 -6.93 -2.78 -5.14
C LEU A 54 -7.28 -2.55 -6.62
N PRO A 55 -8.23 -3.27 -7.26
CA PRO A 55 -8.62 -2.97 -8.65
C PRO A 55 -9.20 -1.56 -8.82
N ILE A 56 -10.02 -1.12 -7.85
CA ILE A 56 -10.63 0.22 -7.85
C ILE A 56 -9.55 1.26 -7.58
N TYR A 57 -8.70 1.02 -6.58
CA TYR A 57 -7.58 1.90 -6.26
C TYR A 57 -6.62 2.08 -7.44
N ALA A 58 -6.31 1.02 -8.18
CA ALA A 58 -5.50 1.09 -9.40
C ALA A 58 -6.16 1.97 -10.48
N GLN A 59 -7.48 1.86 -10.66
CA GLN A 59 -8.23 2.73 -11.57
C GLN A 59 -8.14 4.20 -11.14
N MET A 60 -8.32 4.48 -9.84
CA MET A 60 -8.18 5.83 -9.29
C MET A 60 -6.79 6.43 -9.54
N LEU A 61 -5.73 5.64 -9.36
CA LEU A 61 -4.35 6.07 -9.63
C LEU A 61 -4.08 6.34 -11.12
N MET A 62 -4.68 5.55 -12.02
CA MET A 62 -4.56 5.78 -13.47
C MET A 62 -5.27 7.06 -13.91
N GLU A 63 -6.42 7.38 -13.28
CA GLU A 63 -7.18 8.59 -13.56
C GLU A 63 -6.54 9.83 -12.93
N ASP A 64 -6.04 9.71 -11.70
CA ASP A 64 -5.38 10.77 -10.95
C ASP A 64 -4.17 10.24 -10.17
N PRO A 65 -2.94 10.40 -10.70
CA PRO A 65 -1.72 9.97 -10.02
C PRO A 65 -1.50 10.64 -8.65
N SER A 66 -2.14 11.78 -8.37
CA SER A 66 -2.03 12.45 -7.07
C SER A 66 -2.88 11.80 -5.96
N VAL A 67 -3.63 10.75 -6.28
CA VAL A 67 -4.23 9.83 -5.29
C VAL A 67 -3.14 9.05 -4.54
N LEU A 68 -1.94 8.88 -5.11
CA LEU A 68 -0.83 8.24 -4.43
C LEU A 68 -0.51 8.98 -3.13
N GLY A 69 -0.53 8.24 -2.01
CA GLY A 69 -0.38 8.80 -0.67
C GLY A 69 -1.69 9.05 0.08
N TRP A 70 -2.82 9.07 -0.63
CA TRP A 70 -4.17 9.31 -0.08
C TRP A 70 -5.10 8.10 -0.25
N GLY A 71 -4.54 6.93 -0.56
CA GLY A 71 -5.24 5.65 -0.63
C GLY A 71 -4.49 4.60 0.16
N VAL A 72 -4.17 3.47 -0.48
CA VAL A 72 -3.55 2.31 0.19
C VAL A 72 -2.06 2.54 0.44
N TRP A 73 -1.61 2.13 1.63
CA TRP A 73 -0.24 2.07 2.09
C TRP A 73 0.09 0.67 2.59
N LEU A 74 1.34 0.28 2.44
CA LEU A 74 1.88 -1.04 2.75
C LEU A 74 2.83 -0.93 3.94
N MET A 75 2.72 -1.85 4.89
CA MET A 75 3.52 -1.88 6.11
C MET A 75 4.55 -3.01 6.05
N ILE A 76 5.83 -2.65 6.02
CA ILE A 76 6.95 -3.59 5.91
C ILE A 76 7.69 -3.66 7.25
N HIS A 77 7.93 -4.88 7.73
CA HIS A 77 8.84 -5.14 8.83
C HIS A 77 10.28 -5.18 8.31
N ILE A 78 11.13 -4.26 8.80
CA ILE A 78 12.48 -4.04 8.26
C ILE A 78 13.38 -5.25 8.48
N GLU A 79 13.41 -5.81 9.68
CA GLU A 79 14.34 -6.90 10.03
C GLU A 79 14.01 -8.19 9.27
N GLU A 80 12.73 -8.49 9.12
CA GLU A 80 12.26 -9.70 8.44
C GLU A 80 12.09 -9.52 6.92
N SER A 81 12.24 -8.29 6.42
CA SER A 81 11.99 -7.92 5.02
C SER A 81 10.68 -8.53 4.50
N THR A 82 9.59 -8.25 5.22
CA THR A 82 8.28 -8.89 5.01
C THR A 82 7.16 -7.86 5.13
N LEU A 83 6.18 -7.93 4.22
CA LEU A 83 4.93 -7.19 4.33
C LEU A 83 4.08 -7.76 5.47
N ILE A 84 3.69 -6.93 6.43
CA ILE A 84 2.96 -7.33 7.65
C ILE A 84 1.58 -6.67 7.80
N GLY A 85 1.14 -5.95 6.77
CA GLY A 85 -0.17 -5.33 6.77
C GLY A 85 -0.26 -4.15 5.83
N ASP A 86 -1.39 -3.47 5.93
CA ASP A 86 -1.73 -2.31 5.14
C ASP A 86 -2.49 -1.30 5.98
N LEU A 87 -2.48 -0.07 5.51
CA LEU A 87 -3.27 1.02 6.05
C LEU A 87 -3.73 1.88 4.87
N GLY A 88 -4.64 2.80 5.11
CA GLY A 88 -5.00 3.72 4.05
C GLY A 88 -5.78 4.91 4.53
N PHE A 89 -5.90 5.87 3.62
CA PHE A 89 -6.74 7.04 3.77
C PHE A 89 -7.99 6.89 2.89
N GLY A 90 -9.11 7.43 3.34
CA GLY A 90 -10.36 7.44 2.56
C GLY A 90 -10.34 8.39 1.35
N GLY A 91 -9.29 9.20 1.22
CA GLY A 91 -9.11 10.17 0.15
C GLY A 91 -8.21 11.33 0.58
N LYS A 92 -8.14 12.35 -0.30
CA LYS A 92 -7.43 13.60 -0.03
C LYS A 92 -8.11 14.39 1.10
N PRO A 93 -7.38 15.31 1.76
CA PRO A 93 -7.96 16.17 2.77
C PRO A 93 -9.18 16.94 2.25
N ASP A 94 -10.19 17.08 3.09
CA ASP A 94 -11.34 17.95 2.81
C ASP A 94 -10.94 19.45 2.85
N GLU A 95 -11.91 20.34 2.63
CA GLU A 95 -11.68 21.79 2.66
C GLU A 95 -11.15 22.32 4.00
N GLN A 96 -11.30 21.54 5.09
CA GLN A 96 -10.80 21.87 6.42
C GLN A 96 -9.44 21.21 6.71
N GLY A 97 -8.90 20.43 5.77
CA GLY A 97 -7.64 19.69 5.92
C GLY A 97 -7.78 18.38 6.70
N THR A 98 -8.99 17.83 6.85
CA THR A 98 -9.27 16.60 7.60
C THR A 98 -9.20 15.37 6.70
N VAL A 99 -8.71 14.24 7.23
CA VAL A 99 -8.70 12.93 6.55
C VAL A 99 -9.19 11.81 7.45
N GLU A 100 -9.86 10.82 6.85
CA GLU A 100 -10.17 9.54 7.48
C GLU A 100 -9.08 8.52 7.16
N MET A 101 -8.73 7.67 8.13
CA MET A 101 -7.74 6.62 7.95
C MET A 101 -8.11 5.34 8.70
N GLY A 102 -7.71 4.20 8.13
CA GLY A 102 -7.86 2.86 8.72
C GLY A 102 -6.58 2.04 8.60
N TYR A 103 -6.43 0.99 9.40
CA TYR A 103 -5.27 0.08 9.36
C TYR A 103 -5.63 -1.34 9.76
N ILE A 104 -4.91 -2.31 9.20
CA ILE A 104 -5.01 -3.74 9.54
C ILE A 104 -3.60 -4.35 9.64
N MET A 105 -3.42 -5.27 10.58
CA MET A 105 -2.21 -6.07 10.72
C MET A 105 -2.48 -7.50 10.26
N SER A 106 -1.64 -8.02 9.36
CA SER A 106 -1.64 -9.44 8.97
C SER A 106 -0.62 -10.17 9.85
N GLY A 107 -0.96 -11.38 10.31
CA GLY A 107 -0.25 -12.08 11.40
C GLY A 107 0.35 -13.40 10.96
#